data_AF-A0A382CPL8-F1
#
_entry.id   AF-A0A382CPL8-F1
#
_cell.length_a   1.000
_cell.length_b   1.000
_cell.length_c   1.000
_cell.angle_alpha   90.00
_cell.angle_beta   90.00
_cell.angle_gamma   90.00
#
_symmetry.space_group_name_H-M   'P 1'
#
loop_
_entity.id
_entity.type
_entity.pdbx_description
1 polymer ?
#
loop_
_entity_poly.entity_id
_entity_poly.type
_entity_poly.pdbx_seq_one_letter_code
_entity_poly.pdbx_strand_id
1 'polypeptide(L)'
;MKPILGMWATLMVLSVVASFFRPEVWAGDNAMFGQWPTIAILWLIVTLFFDWVIQSTGMGATQAAIVLAVAGILASGSLPGWMFFGAAASIAATNALQGLIFWYVSAAVYGKLSSEQSST
;
A
#
# COMPACT_ATOMS: atom_id res chain seq x y z
N MET A 1 -11.42 10.50 13.43
CA MET A 1 -9.98 10.36 13.06
C MET A 1 -9.82 10.84 11.63
N LYS A 2 -8.73 11.54 11.26
CA LYS A 2 -8.54 12.00 9.87
C LYS A 2 -8.36 10.79 8.91
N PRO A 3 -8.95 10.79 7.70
CA PRO A 3 -8.86 9.67 6.75
C PRO A 3 -7.44 9.21 6.45
N ILE A 4 -6.53 10.18 6.25
CA ILE A 4 -5.10 9.94 6.01
C ILE A 4 -4.46 9.14 7.17
N LEU A 5 -4.77 9.51 8.42
CA LEU A 5 -4.23 8.82 9.60
C LEU A 5 -4.79 7.41 9.75
N GLY A 6 -6.06 7.19 9.38
CA GLY A 6 -6.67 5.87 9.39
C GLY A 6 -6.08 4.93 8.34
N MET A 7 -5.86 5.44 7.13
CA MET A 7 -5.15 4.71 6.07
C MET A 7 -3.74 4.34 6.51
N TRP A 8 -3.01 5.30 7.09
CA TRP A 8 -1.63 5.10 7.55
C TRP A 8 -1.55 4.03 8.64
N ALA A 9 -2.41 4.12 9.66
CA ALA A 9 -2.48 3.12 10.72
C ALA A 9 -2.82 1.72 10.17
N THR A 10 -3.71 1.65 9.18
CA THR A 10 -4.07 0.38 8.53
C THR A 10 -2.87 -0.24 7.82
N LEU A 11 -2.08 0.55 7.08
CA LEU A 11 -0.87 0.08 6.42
C LEU A 11 0.19 -0.39 7.43
N MET A 12 0.32 0.27 8.57
CA MET A 12 1.19 -0.17 9.66
C MET A 12 0.77 -1.54 10.20
N VAL A 13 -0.52 -1.72 10.50
CA VAL A 13 -1.06 -3.00 10.98
C VAL A 13 -0.85 -4.11 9.94
N LEU A 14 -1.13 -3.84 8.66
CA LEU A 14 -0.91 -4.81 7.59
C LEU A 14 0.58 -5.18 7.44
N SER A 15 1.49 -4.24 7.65
CA SER A 15 2.94 -4.51 7.64
C SER A 15 3.37 -5.41 8.79
N VAL A 16 2.82 -5.18 9.99
CA VAL A 16 3.01 -6.07 11.15
C VAL A 16 2.50 -7.47 10.84
N VAL A 17 1.28 -7.59 10.32
CA VAL A 17 0.70 -8.90 9.93
C VAL A 17 1.58 -9.58 8.88
N ALA A 18 1.99 -8.87 7.83
CA ALA A 18 2.82 -9.41 6.77
C ALA A 18 4.20 -9.90 7.26
N SER A 19 4.76 -9.25 8.28
CA SER A 19 6.04 -9.66 8.87
C SER A 19 5.99 -11.04 9.54
N PHE A 20 4.83 -11.47 10.04
CA PHE A 20 4.67 -12.83 10.60
C PHE A 20 4.62 -13.90 9.52
N PHE A 21 4.06 -13.58 8.35
CA PHE A 21 3.91 -14.54 7.25
C PHE A 21 5.13 -14.61 6.33
N ARG A 22 5.89 -13.52 6.23
CA ARG A 22 7.04 -13.37 5.32
C ARG A 22 8.20 -12.62 5.98
N PRO A 23 8.75 -13.12 7.09
CA PRO A 23 9.79 -12.43 7.85
C PRO A 23 11.01 -12.10 6.99
N GLU A 24 11.36 -12.95 6.01
CA GLU A 24 12.50 -12.78 5.10
C GLU A 24 12.38 -11.55 4.19
N VAL A 25 11.16 -11.17 3.81
CA VAL A 25 10.92 -9.99 2.96
C VAL A 25 10.88 -8.71 3.79
N TRP A 26 10.40 -8.84 5.03
CA TRP A 26 10.13 -7.70 5.88
C TRP A 26 11.22 -7.42 6.91
N ALA A 27 12.29 -8.23 7.00
CA ALA A 27 13.37 -8.12 8.00
C ALA A 27 14.02 -6.72 8.10
N GLY A 28 14.05 -5.96 7.00
CA GLY A 28 14.47 -4.56 7.03
C GLY A 28 15.96 -4.35 7.30
N ASP A 29 16.80 -5.35 7.03
CA ASP A 29 18.25 -5.33 7.30
C ASP A 29 18.99 -4.14 6.66
N ASN A 30 18.44 -3.58 5.59
CA ASN A 30 18.98 -2.41 4.87
C ASN A 30 18.14 -1.13 5.03
N ALA A 31 17.24 -1.07 6.01
CA ALA A 31 16.36 0.08 6.19
C ALA A 31 17.10 1.30 6.77
N MET A 32 16.94 2.46 6.11
CA MET A 32 17.65 3.72 6.40
C MET A 32 17.57 4.19 7.87
N PHE A 33 16.46 3.92 8.55
CA PHE A 33 16.23 4.33 9.94
C PHE A 33 15.91 3.13 10.86
N GLY A 34 16.28 1.92 10.41
CA GLY A 34 15.72 0.68 10.95
C GLY A 34 14.34 0.36 10.36
N GLN A 35 13.96 -0.91 10.42
CA GLN A 35 12.78 -1.47 9.76
C GLN A 35 11.50 -0.65 10.02
N TRP A 36 11.07 -0.56 11.28
CA TRP A 36 9.77 0.04 11.63
C TRP A 36 9.70 1.54 11.41
N PRO A 37 10.71 2.35 11.77
CA PRO A 37 10.70 3.78 11.44
C PRO A 37 10.67 4.04 9.93
N THR A 38 11.43 3.27 9.13
CA THR A 38 11.40 3.40 7.67
C THR A 38 10.04 3.02 7.09
N ILE A 39 9.41 1.94 7.56
CA ILE A 39 8.05 1.54 7.14
C ILE A 39 7.03 2.63 7.49
N ALA A 40 7.10 3.20 8.69
CA ALA A 40 6.21 4.27 9.13
C ALA A 40 6.30 5.52 8.24
N ILE A 41 7.53 5.93 7.89
CA ILE A 41 7.78 7.07 7.01
C ILE A 41 7.31 6.76 5.58
N LEU A 42 7.64 5.58 5.06
CA LEU A 42 7.20 5.14 3.72
C LEU A 42 5.67 5.22 3.61
N TRP A 43 4.94 4.64 4.56
CA TRP A 43 3.49 4.66 4.51
C TRP A 43 2.92 6.05 4.71
N LEU A 44 3.56 6.91 5.49
CA LEU A 44 3.13 8.30 5.61
C LEU A 44 3.18 8.99 4.25
N ILE A 45 4.30 8.86 3.53
CA ILE A 45 4.46 9.40 2.17
C ILE A 45 3.40 8.82 1.23
N VAL A 46 3.17 7.51 1.25
CA VAL A 46 2.17 6.84 0.41
C VAL A 46 0.76 7.36 0.69
N THR A 47 0.39 7.54 1.96
CA THR A 47 -0.94 8.07 2.31
C THR A 47 -1.15 9.52 1.91
N LEU A 48 -0.11 10.37 2.03
CA LEU A 48 -0.15 11.75 1.55
C LEU A 48 -0.28 11.81 0.02
N PHE A 49 0.45 10.94 -0.68
CA PHE A 49 0.34 10.83 -2.13
C PHE A 49 -1.06 10.35 -2.56
N PHE A 50 -1.62 9.35 -1.87
CA PHE A 50 -2.95 8.84 -2.15
C PHE A 50 -4.04 9.90 -1.96
N ASP A 51 -3.98 10.65 -0.86
CA ASP A 51 -4.87 11.79 -0.60
C ASP A 51 -4.77 12.85 -1.69
N TRP A 52 -3.54 13.20 -2.10
CA TRP A 52 -3.31 14.10 -3.24
C TRP A 52 -3.90 13.57 -4.55
N VAL A 53 -3.79 12.27 -4.84
CA VAL A 53 -4.42 11.65 -6.03
C VAL A 53 -5.94 11.80 -5.98
N ILE A 54 -6.58 11.52 -4.85
CA ILE A 54 -8.04 11.68 -4.71
C ILE A 54 -8.46 13.13 -4.93
N GLN A 55 -7.76 14.07 -4.29
CA GLN A 55 -8.10 15.50 -4.38
C GLN A 55 -7.87 16.06 -5.78
N SER A 56 -6.81 15.62 -6.48
CA SER A 56 -6.47 16.11 -7.82
C SER A 56 -7.33 15.51 -8.93
N THR A 57 -7.83 14.29 -8.76
CA THR A 57 -8.58 13.56 -9.80
C THR A 57 -10.09 13.53 -9.57
N GLY A 58 -10.54 13.76 -8.33
CA GLY A 58 -11.94 13.57 -7.93
C GLY A 58 -12.39 12.09 -7.91
N MET A 59 -11.45 11.14 -8.03
CA MET A 59 -11.76 9.71 -8.01
C MET A 59 -12.22 9.24 -6.62
N GLY A 60 -13.12 8.25 -6.60
CA GLY A 60 -13.45 7.54 -5.37
C GLY A 60 -12.24 6.75 -4.83
N ALA A 61 -12.14 6.61 -3.50
CA ALA A 61 -10.98 6.00 -2.85
C ALA A 61 -10.66 4.58 -3.36
N THR A 62 -11.66 3.71 -3.49
CA THR A 62 -11.47 2.35 -4.02
C THR A 62 -10.98 2.35 -5.46
N GLN A 63 -11.50 3.27 -6.29
CA GLN A 63 -11.08 3.39 -7.69
C GLN A 63 -9.62 3.84 -7.78
N ALA A 64 -9.23 4.86 -7.01
CA ALA A 64 -7.85 5.32 -6.93
C ALA A 64 -6.92 4.18 -6.47
N ALA A 65 -7.33 3.40 -5.46
CA ALA A 65 -6.55 2.28 -4.94
C ALA A 65 -6.31 1.19 -5.98
N ILE A 66 -7.33 0.82 -6.77
CA ILE A 66 -7.19 -0.17 -7.83
C ILE A 66 -6.23 0.32 -8.91
N VAL A 67 -6.39 1.57 -9.36
CA VAL A 67 -5.51 2.15 -10.38
C VAL A 67 -4.06 2.17 -9.91
N LEU A 68 -3.81 2.60 -8.67
CA LEU A 68 -2.47 2.67 -8.10
C LEU A 68 -1.87 1.28 -7.87
N ALA A 69 -2.67 0.30 -7.44
CA ALA A 69 -2.21 -1.08 -7.26
C ALA A 69 -1.82 -1.70 -8.60
N VAL A 70 -2.65 -1.55 -9.64
CA VAL A 70 -2.37 -2.08 -10.97
C VAL A 70 -1.17 -1.36 -11.59
N ALA A 71 -1.11 -0.03 -11.50
CA ALA A 71 0.05 0.74 -11.96
C ALA A 71 1.33 0.27 -11.26
N GLY A 72 1.28 0.01 -9.96
CA GLY A 72 2.38 -0.59 -9.20
C GLY A 72 2.78 -1.96 -9.76
N ILE A 73 1.85 -2.88 -9.98
CA ILE A 73 2.15 -4.21 -10.54
C ILE A 73 2.85 -4.11 -11.89
N LEU A 74 2.40 -3.19 -12.75
CA LEU A 74 2.94 -2.96 -14.08
C LEU A 74 4.32 -2.29 -14.06
N ALA A 75 4.53 -1.31 -13.17
CA ALA A 75 5.73 -0.46 -13.17
C ALA A 75 6.81 -0.90 -12.18
N SER A 76 6.45 -1.44 -11.01
CA SER A 76 7.35 -1.68 -9.88
C SER A 76 7.91 -3.10 -9.80
N GLY A 77 7.77 -3.90 -10.86
CA GLY A 77 8.61 -5.09 -11.05
C GLY A 77 7.98 -6.44 -10.70
N SER A 78 6.74 -6.55 -10.21
CA SER A 78 6.10 -7.88 -10.07
C SER A 78 5.85 -8.50 -11.44
N LEU A 79 5.17 -7.78 -12.34
CA LEU A 79 4.95 -8.25 -13.70
C LEU A 79 6.24 -8.20 -14.54
N PRO A 80 7.00 -7.08 -14.58
CA PRO A 80 8.26 -7.06 -15.32
C PRO A 80 9.30 -8.09 -14.84
N GLY A 81 9.39 -8.32 -13.53
CA GLY A 81 10.25 -9.33 -12.90
C GLY A 81 10.00 -10.72 -13.45
N TRP A 82 8.72 -11.11 -13.54
CA TRP A 82 8.34 -12.41 -14.11
C TRP A 82 8.56 -12.45 -15.62
N MET A 83 8.09 -11.45 -16.36
CA MET A 83 8.09 -11.47 -17.83
C MET A 83 9.48 -11.34 -18.45
N PHE A 84 10.37 -10.53 -17.85
CA PHE A 84 11.65 -10.15 -18.46
C PHE A 84 12.87 -10.62 -17.69
N PHE A 85 12.75 -10.87 -16.38
CA PHE A 85 13.90 -11.16 -15.51
C PHE A 85 13.87 -12.58 -14.92
N GLY A 86 12.94 -13.44 -15.37
CA GLY A 86 12.88 -14.83 -14.97
C GLY A 86 12.50 -15.07 -13.51
N ALA A 87 11.88 -14.08 -12.84
CA ALA A 87 11.38 -14.27 -11.48
C ALA A 87 10.30 -15.37 -11.46
N ALA A 88 10.26 -16.18 -10.40
CA ALA A 88 9.25 -17.23 -10.27
C ALA A 88 7.84 -16.63 -10.27
N ALA A 89 6.94 -17.20 -11.09
CA ALA A 89 5.56 -16.71 -11.23
C ALA A 89 4.82 -16.67 -9.88
N SER A 90 5.07 -17.64 -9.01
CA SER A 90 4.49 -17.69 -7.66
C SER A 90 4.91 -16.51 -6.78
N ILE A 91 6.17 -16.09 -6.85
CA ILE A 91 6.69 -14.95 -6.10
C ILE A 91 6.10 -13.65 -6.63
N ALA A 92 6.08 -13.48 -7.95
CA ALA A 92 5.48 -12.32 -8.60
C ALA A 92 3.99 -12.19 -8.27
N ALA A 93 3.24 -13.29 -8.35
CA ALA A 93 1.82 -13.33 -8.00
C ALA A 93 1.58 -12.98 -6.52
N THR A 94 2.40 -13.52 -5.61
CA THR A 94 2.28 -13.25 -4.18
C THR A 94 2.54 -11.78 -3.86
N ASN A 95 3.59 -11.19 -4.46
CA ASN A 95 3.91 -9.77 -4.27
C ASN A 95 2.82 -8.86 -4.84
N ALA A 96 2.30 -9.17 -6.02
CA ALA A 96 1.20 -8.44 -6.64
C ALA A 96 -0.08 -8.50 -5.78
N LEU A 97 -0.44 -9.69 -5.30
CA LEU A 97 -1.61 -9.88 -4.43
C LEU A 97 -1.45 -9.13 -3.10
N GLN A 98 -0.28 -9.19 -2.48
CA GLN A 98 0.01 -8.44 -1.25
C GLN A 98 -0.15 -6.93 -1.47
N GLY A 99 0.39 -6.39 -2.58
CA GLY A 99 0.22 -4.98 -2.94
C GLY A 99 -1.25 -4.59 -3.14
N LEU A 100 -2.03 -5.43 -3.84
CA LEU A 100 -3.47 -5.22 -4.01
C LEU A 100 -4.22 -5.19 -2.67
N ILE A 101 -3.92 -6.11 -1.75
CA ILE A 101 -4.54 -6.15 -0.42
C ILE A 101 -4.22 -4.88 0.35
N PHE A 102 -2.95 -4.44 0.34
CA PHE A 102 -2.53 -3.23 1.04
C PHE A 102 -3.27 -2.00 0.53
N TRP A 103 -3.36 -1.82 -0.79
CA TRP A 103 -4.11 -0.71 -1.39
C TRP A 103 -5.60 -0.78 -1.08
N TYR A 104 -6.23 -1.93 -1.29
CA TYR A 104 -7.68 -2.07 -1.13
C TYR A 104 -8.14 -1.86 0.31
N VAL A 105 -7.50 -2.54 1.28
CA VAL A 105 -7.90 -2.48 2.69
C VAL A 105 -7.65 -1.09 3.27
N SER A 106 -6.50 -0.47 2.96
CA SER A 106 -6.19 0.87 3.44
C SER A 106 -7.11 1.94 2.84
N ALA A 107 -7.46 1.83 1.55
CA ALA A 107 -8.40 2.73 0.89
C ALA A 107 -9.84 2.56 1.36
N ALA A 108 -10.27 1.35 1.74
CA ALA A 108 -11.59 1.13 2.35
C ALA A 108 -11.72 1.90 3.67
N VAL A 109 -10.69 1.86 4.51
CA VAL A 109 -10.64 2.64 5.76
C VAL A 109 -10.63 4.14 5.47
N TYR A 110 -9.82 4.58 4.51
CA TYR A 110 -9.80 5.97 4.06
C TYR A 110 -11.20 6.44 3.64
N GLY A 111 -11.84 5.72 2.72
CA GLY A 111 -13.15 6.07 2.17
C GLY A 111 -14.24 6.13 3.23
N LYS A 112 -14.25 5.16 4.16
CA LYS A 112 -15.18 5.15 5.29
C LYS A 112 -15.01 6.40 6.16
N LEU A 113 -13.79 6.71 6.59
CA LEU A 113 -13.53 7.87 7.43
C LEU A 113 -13.81 9.20 6.71
N SER A 114 -13.59 9.24 5.39
CA SER A 114 -13.92 10.42 4.57
C SER A 114 -15.43 10.66 4.53
N SER A 115 -16.23 9.60 4.43
CA SER A 115 -17.71 9.72 4.40
C SER A 115 -18.30 10.17 5.74
N GLU A 116 -17.72 9.70 6.85
CA GLU A 116 -18.14 10.10 8.20
C GLU A 116 -17.88 11.59 8.43
N GLN A 117 -16.76 12.12 7.95
CA GLN A 117 -16.44 13.54 8.07
C GLN A 117 -17.34 14.46 7.23
N SER A 118 -17.85 14.00 6.09
CA SER A 118 -18.79 14.80 5.28
C SER A 118 -20.21 14.87 5.87
N SER A 119 -20.51 14.03 6.88
CA SER A 119 -21.82 13.93 7.52
C SER A 119 -21.96 14.74 8.83
N THR A 120 -20.88 15.35 9.28
CA THR A 120 -20.79 16.22 10.47
C THR A 120 -20.56 17.67 10.07
#